data_AF-A0A251XDP4-F1
#
_entry.id   AF-A0A251XDP4-F1
#
_cell.length_a   1.000
_cell.length_b   1.000
_cell.length_c   1.000
_cell.angle_alpha   90.00
_cell.angle_beta   90.00
_cell.angle_gamma   90.00
#
_symmetry.space_group_name_H-M   'P 1'
#
loop_
_entity.id
_entity.type
_entity.pdbx_description
1 polymer ?
#
loop_
_entity_poly.entity_id
_entity_poly.type
_entity_poly.pdbx_seq_one_letter_code
_entity_poly.pdbx_strand_id
1 'polypeptide(L)'
;MSREETATLVAAARAWQAQDPDPVTRAEVDELLALVDGTAAGASAADREQAAAGIRDRFQTRLQFGTAGLRGELGAGPNRMNRVLVSQAAAGFADYLRSRSPRPSIVIGYDGRHNSRVFAEDTARIMAGAGVRTVLLPRALPTPVLAYAVKHLAVSAGVMVTASHNPARDNGYKVYLGDEDHGAQIVSPADRDIAAFIHKARASAPCSSCRWRTTTRSRPRR
;
A
#
# COMPACT_ATOMS: atom_id res chain seq x y z
N MET A 1 -2.94 -27.51 -8.56
CA MET A 1 -2.12 -27.30 -7.34
C MET A 1 -1.98 -28.61 -6.62
N SER A 2 -0.80 -28.89 -6.11
CA SER A 2 -0.65 -29.90 -5.07
C SER A 2 -1.36 -29.44 -3.79
N ARG A 3 -1.73 -30.37 -2.91
CA ARG A 3 -2.31 -30.03 -1.60
C ARG A 3 -1.34 -29.21 -0.73
N GLU A 4 -0.04 -29.43 -0.90
CA GLU A 4 1.03 -28.74 -0.18
C GLU A 4 1.15 -27.26 -0.60
N GLU A 5 1.05 -26.97 -1.90
CA GLU A 5 1.00 -25.60 -2.41
C GLU A 5 -0.20 -24.85 -1.84
N THR A 6 -1.38 -25.48 -1.82
CA THR A 6 -2.59 -24.90 -1.21
C THR A 6 -2.39 -24.59 0.27
N ALA A 7 -1.85 -25.53 1.04
CA ALA A 7 -1.60 -25.34 2.47
C ALA A 7 -0.64 -24.17 2.74
N THR A 8 0.41 -24.05 1.92
CA THR A 8 1.38 -22.95 1.99
C THR A 8 0.71 -21.59 1.75
N LEU A 9 -0.13 -21.50 0.72
CA LEU A 9 -0.85 -20.27 0.39
C LEU A 9 -1.92 -19.90 1.42
N VAL A 10 -2.59 -20.90 2.01
CA VAL A 10 -3.53 -20.70 3.13
C VAL A 10 -2.81 -20.14 4.35
N ALA A 11 -1.62 -20.67 4.69
CA ALA A 11 -0.82 -20.13 5.78
C ALA A 11 -0.40 -18.68 5.51
N ALA A 12 0.00 -18.36 4.27
CA ALA A 12 0.30 -17.00 3.85
C ALA A 12 -0.92 -16.06 3.95
N ALA A 13 -2.11 -16.54 3.59
CA ALA A 13 -3.35 -15.78 3.68
C ALA A 13 -3.71 -15.44 5.14
N ARG A 14 -3.60 -16.40 6.06
CA ARG A 14 -3.80 -16.17 7.50
C ARG A 14 -2.81 -15.16 8.07
N ALA A 15 -1.53 -15.28 7.71
CA ALA A 15 -0.49 -14.35 8.14
C ALA A 15 -0.75 -12.92 7.61
N TRP A 16 -1.26 -12.80 6.38
CA TRP A 16 -1.67 -11.53 5.81
C TRP A 16 -2.87 -10.92 6.53
N GLN A 17 -3.90 -11.71 6.80
CA GLN A 17 -5.09 -11.27 7.51
C GLN A 17 -4.76 -10.74 8.92
N ALA A 18 -3.85 -11.40 9.63
CA ALA A 18 -3.47 -11.01 10.99
C ALA A 18 -2.84 -9.61 11.09
N GLN A 19 -2.20 -9.13 10.02
CA GLN A 19 -1.60 -7.79 9.95
C GLN A 19 -2.50 -6.75 9.26
N ASP A 20 -3.61 -7.16 8.67
CA ASP A 20 -4.43 -6.29 7.83
C ASP A 20 -5.32 -5.35 8.68
N PRO A 21 -5.12 -4.02 8.61
CA PRO A 21 -5.94 -3.09 9.39
C PRO A 21 -7.31 -2.82 8.75
N ASP A 22 -7.60 -3.34 7.56
CA ASP A 22 -8.85 -3.11 6.85
C ASP A 22 -9.86 -4.24 7.14
N PRO A 23 -11.03 -3.95 7.74
CA PRO A 23 -12.04 -4.97 7.96
C PRO A 23 -12.60 -5.56 6.66
N VAL A 24 -12.60 -4.81 5.55
CA VAL A 24 -13.14 -5.29 4.27
C VAL A 24 -12.24 -6.36 3.68
N THR A 25 -10.94 -6.10 3.52
CA THR A 25 -10.03 -7.10 2.95
C THR A 25 -9.73 -8.24 3.92
N ARG A 26 -9.89 -8.05 5.23
CA ARG A 26 -9.91 -9.16 6.18
C ARG A 26 -11.09 -10.11 5.96
N ALA A 27 -12.29 -9.56 5.78
CA ALA A 27 -13.49 -10.34 5.51
C ALA A 27 -13.36 -11.13 4.20
N GLU A 28 -12.79 -10.54 3.15
CA GLU A 28 -12.49 -11.25 1.90
C GLU A 28 -11.61 -12.49 2.13
N VAL A 29 -10.61 -12.40 3.01
CA VAL A 29 -9.76 -13.56 3.36
C VAL A 29 -10.51 -14.56 4.23
N ASP A 30 -11.29 -14.10 5.20
CA ASP A 30 -12.12 -14.96 6.07
C ASP A 30 -13.06 -15.85 5.24
N GLU A 31 -13.75 -15.26 4.25
CA GLU A 31 -14.66 -15.98 3.35
C GLU A 31 -13.94 -17.07 2.54
N LEU A 32 -12.78 -16.74 1.95
CA LEU A 32 -11.99 -17.70 1.19
C LEU A 32 -11.47 -18.83 2.07
N LEU A 33 -10.99 -18.50 3.28
CA LEU A 33 -10.48 -19.50 4.22
C LEU A 33 -11.61 -20.41 4.71
N ALA A 34 -12.79 -19.88 5.04
CA ALA A 34 -13.93 -20.68 5.49
C ALA A 34 -14.38 -21.70 4.44
N LEU A 35 -14.33 -21.33 3.15
CA LEU A 35 -14.59 -22.24 2.05
C LEU A 35 -13.50 -23.31 1.93
N VAL A 36 -12.22 -22.92 1.92
CA VAL A 36 -11.10 -23.86 1.77
C VAL A 36 -11.00 -24.84 2.95
N ASP A 37 -11.28 -24.38 4.17
CA ASP A 37 -11.28 -25.21 5.38
C ASP A 37 -12.53 -26.09 5.50
N GLY A 38 -13.55 -25.86 4.67
CA GLY A 38 -14.82 -26.58 4.73
C GLY A 38 -15.71 -26.20 5.92
N THR A 39 -15.46 -25.05 6.56
CA THR A 39 -16.28 -24.55 7.67
C THR A 39 -17.49 -23.72 7.18
N ALA A 40 -17.51 -23.34 5.91
CA ALA A 40 -18.65 -22.68 5.27
C ALA A 40 -19.80 -23.67 5.04
N ALA A 41 -20.95 -23.41 5.68
CA ALA A 41 -22.15 -24.24 5.55
C ALA A 41 -22.68 -24.24 4.10
N GLY A 42 -23.04 -25.42 3.59
CA GLY A 42 -23.64 -25.57 2.26
C GLY A 42 -22.67 -25.41 1.07
N ALA A 43 -21.37 -25.25 1.31
CA ALA A 43 -20.39 -25.10 0.24
C ALA A 43 -20.23 -26.38 -0.60
N SER A 44 -20.37 -26.26 -1.91
CA SER A 44 -20.13 -27.33 -2.87
C SER A 44 -18.63 -27.59 -3.08
N ALA A 45 -18.29 -28.68 -3.79
CA ALA A 45 -16.90 -28.91 -4.18
C ALA A 45 -16.38 -27.82 -5.14
N ALA A 46 -17.24 -27.29 -6.01
CA ALA A 46 -16.89 -26.22 -6.93
C ALA A 46 -16.58 -24.90 -6.18
N ASP A 47 -17.33 -24.60 -5.12
CA ASP A 47 -17.07 -23.40 -4.30
C ASP A 47 -15.71 -23.46 -3.62
N ARG A 48 -15.34 -24.65 -3.11
CA ARG A 48 -14.02 -24.88 -2.50
C ARG A 48 -12.88 -24.75 -3.51
N GLU A 49 -13.08 -25.28 -4.71
CA GLU A 49 -12.10 -25.16 -5.80
C GLU A 49 -11.92 -23.70 -6.23
N GLN A 50 -13.02 -22.96 -6.39
CA GLN A 50 -13.00 -21.54 -6.72
C GLN A 50 -12.32 -20.72 -5.60
N ALA A 51 -12.57 -21.03 -4.33
CA ALA A 51 -11.91 -20.38 -3.21
C ALA A 51 -10.40 -20.65 -3.20
N ALA A 52 -9.99 -21.90 -3.44
CA ALA A 52 -8.57 -22.25 -3.55
C ALA A 52 -7.88 -21.54 -4.73
N ALA A 53 -8.57 -21.37 -5.86
CA ALA A 53 -8.09 -20.57 -6.98
C ALA A 53 -7.98 -19.08 -6.61
N GLY A 54 -8.96 -18.54 -5.88
CA GLY A 54 -8.96 -17.17 -5.37
C GLY A 54 -7.85 -16.90 -4.34
N ILE A 55 -7.49 -17.88 -3.51
CA ILE A 55 -6.31 -17.80 -2.63
C ILE A 55 -5.03 -17.79 -3.48
N ARG A 56 -4.92 -18.69 -4.47
CA ARG A 56 -3.74 -18.70 -5.34
C ARG A 56 -3.54 -17.36 -6.05
N ASP A 57 -4.57 -16.83 -6.68
CA ASP A 57 -4.47 -15.58 -7.45
C ASP A 57 -4.02 -14.38 -6.59
N ARG A 58 -4.44 -14.34 -5.32
CA ARG A 58 -4.11 -13.24 -4.40
C ARG A 58 -2.78 -13.40 -3.68
N PHE A 59 -2.34 -14.64 -3.42
CA PHE A 59 -1.23 -14.95 -2.52
C PHE A 59 -0.02 -15.63 -3.18
N GLN A 60 -0.13 -16.13 -4.42
CA GLN A 60 0.98 -16.77 -5.12
C GLN A 60 2.05 -15.75 -5.54
N THR A 61 1.64 -14.54 -5.89
CA THR A 61 2.53 -13.48 -6.36
C THR A 61 2.32 -12.19 -5.55
N ARG A 62 3.07 -11.15 -5.90
CA ARG A 62 2.96 -9.84 -5.28
C ARG A 62 3.03 -8.77 -6.35
N LEU A 63 2.28 -7.68 -6.15
CA LEU A 63 2.46 -6.47 -6.95
C LEU A 63 3.89 -5.94 -6.80
N GLN A 64 4.59 -5.83 -7.94
CA GLN A 64 5.95 -5.33 -7.99
C GLN A 64 5.95 -3.81 -8.08
N PHE A 65 6.88 -3.18 -7.36
CA PHE A 65 7.14 -1.76 -7.46
C PHE A 65 8.08 -1.52 -8.65
N GLY A 66 7.73 -0.60 -9.55
CA GLY A 66 8.57 -0.22 -10.69
C GLY A 66 8.46 1.26 -11.02
N THR A 67 8.82 1.65 -12.25
CA THR A 67 8.77 3.05 -12.72
C THR A 67 7.37 3.67 -12.66
N ALA A 68 6.32 2.85 -12.80
CA ALA A 68 4.93 3.27 -12.62
C ALA A 68 4.47 3.29 -11.14
N GLY A 69 5.36 2.95 -10.21
CA GLY A 69 5.04 2.70 -8.81
C GLY A 69 4.36 1.35 -8.59
N LEU A 70 3.38 1.29 -7.67
CA LEU A 70 2.48 0.14 -7.55
C LEU A 70 1.19 0.39 -8.33
N ARG A 71 0.66 -0.65 -8.96
CA ARG A 71 -0.65 -0.60 -9.61
C ARG A 71 -1.29 -1.99 -9.59
N GLY A 72 -2.58 -2.05 -9.28
CA GLY A 72 -3.34 -3.29 -9.35
C GLY A 72 -4.77 -3.12 -8.84
N GLU A 73 -5.54 -4.18 -8.98
CA GLU A 73 -6.91 -4.24 -8.47
C GLU A 73 -6.92 -4.12 -6.95
N LEU A 74 -7.94 -3.45 -6.39
CA LEU A 74 -8.24 -3.45 -4.97
C LEU A 74 -8.68 -4.84 -4.49
N GLY A 75 -8.18 -5.25 -3.33
CA GLY A 75 -8.59 -6.49 -2.67
C GLY A 75 -7.55 -7.02 -1.69
N ALA A 76 -7.84 -8.15 -1.06
CA ALA A 76 -6.93 -8.76 -0.11
C ALA A 76 -5.71 -9.43 -0.77
N GLY A 77 -4.62 -9.52 0.00
CA GLY A 77 -3.41 -10.25 -0.36
C GLY A 77 -2.32 -9.41 -1.03
N PRO A 78 -1.10 -9.98 -1.15
CA PRO A 78 0.07 -9.31 -1.70
C PRO A 78 -0.05 -8.96 -3.19
N ASN A 79 -0.89 -9.67 -3.95
CA ASN A 79 -1.13 -9.40 -5.37
C ASN A 79 -2.30 -8.42 -5.61
N ARG A 80 -2.64 -7.58 -4.63
CA ARG A 80 -3.72 -6.59 -4.70
C ARG A 80 -3.32 -5.28 -4.01
N MET A 81 -3.93 -4.17 -4.45
CA MET A 81 -3.82 -2.88 -3.77
C MET A 81 -4.67 -2.89 -2.50
N ASN A 82 -4.03 -2.71 -1.35
CA ASN A 82 -4.68 -2.63 -0.04
C ASN A 82 -3.79 -1.87 0.95
N ARG A 83 -4.33 -1.66 2.16
CA ARG A 83 -3.66 -0.87 3.21
C ARG A 83 -2.35 -1.51 3.66
N VAL A 84 -2.23 -2.84 3.71
CA VAL A 84 -0.99 -3.54 4.05
C VAL A 84 0.09 -3.27 3.01
N LEU A 85 -0.22 -3.44 1.73
CA LEU A 85 0.72 -3.23 0.63
C LEU A 85 1.20 -1.78 0.59
N VAL A 86 0.27 -0.82 0.72
CA VAL A 86 0.57 0.62 0.77
C VAL A 86 1.42 0.97 1.98
N SER A 87 1.12 0.40 3.15
CA SER A 87 1.90 0.67 4.37
C SER A 87 3.33 0.17 4.26
N GLN A 88 3.52 -1.03 3.69
CA GLN A 88 4.86 -1.59 3.41
C GLN A 88 5.63 -0.73 2.40
N ALA A 89 4.96 -0.24 1.36
CA ALA A 89 5.56 0.67 0.38
C ALA A 89 5.95 2.01 0.99
N ALA A 90 5.08 2.60 1.82
CA ALA A 90 5.35 3.85 2.52
C ALA A 90 6.51 3.74 3.51
N ALA A 91 6.59 2.64 4.27
CA ALA A 91 7.68 2.40 5.21
C ALA A 91 9.05 2.28 4.50
N GLY A 92 9.13 1.46 3.45
CA GLY A 92 10.36 1.35 2.65
C GLY A 92 10.72 2.66 1.97
N PHE A 93 9.74 3.38 1.43
CA PHE A 93 10.00 4.66 0.80
C PHE A 93 10.47 5.73 1.80
N ALA A 94 9.96 5.72 3.04
CA ALA A 94 10.46 6.60 4.09
C ALA A 94 11.94 6.32 4.41
N ASP A 95 12.34 5.06 4.51
CA ASP A 95 13.74 4.69 4.76
C ASP A 95 14.66 5.10 3.60
N TYR A 96 14.18 4.96 2.34
CA TYR A 96 14.90 5.46 1.17
C TYR A 96 15.11 6.99 1.21
N LEU A 97 14.08 7.76 1.56
CA LEU A 97 14.22 9.22 1.66
C LEU A 97 15.18 9.63 2.78
N ARG A 98 15.14 8.93 3.92
CA ARG A 98 16.05 9.16 5.05
C ARG A 98 17.50 8.80 4.72
N SER A 99 17.75 7.84 3.83
CA SER A 99 19.11 7.54 3.38
C SER A 99 19.66 8.59 2.40
N ARG A 100 18.79 9.33 1.69
CA ARG A 100 19.19 10.36 0.72
C ARG A 100 19.35 11.75 1.32
N SER A 101 18.56 12.08 2.35
CA SER A 101 18.55 13.43 2.92
C SER A 101 18.47 13.39 4.44
N PRO A 102 19.24 14.25 5.15
CA PRO A 102 19.12 14.39 6.60
C PRO A 102 17.82 15.09 7.03
N ARG A 103 17.12 15.76 6.11
CA ARG A 103 15.85 16.47 6.37
C ARG A 103 14.83 16.12 5.28
N PRO A 104 14.41 14.85 5.17
CA PRO A 104 13.55 14.40 4.09
C PRO A 104 12.17 15.04 4.21
N SER A 105 11.57 15.37 3.06
CA SER A 105 10.22 15.91 3.01
C SER A 105 9.41 15.37 1.85
N ILE A 106 8.10 15.32 2.00
CA ILE A 106 7.20 14.69 1.03
C ILE A 106 5.87 15.43 0.94
N VAL A 107 5.32 15.52 -0.27
CA VAL A 107 3.93 15.88 -0.52
C VAL A 107 3.14 14.66 -1.02
N ILE A 108 1.91 14.48 -0.53
CA ILE A 108 1.08 13.32 -0.83
C ILE A 108 -0.24 13.83 -1.39
N GLY A 109 -0.63 13.31 -2.55
CA GLY A 109 -1.87 13.60 -3.24
C GLY A 109 -2.63 12.32 -3.58
N TYR A 110 -3.89 12.47 -3.94
CA TYR A 110 -4.77 11.36 -4.27
C TYR A 110 -5.88 11.81 -5.23
N ASP A 111 -6.41 10.86 -5.99
CA ASP A 111 -7.58 11.07 -6.86
C ASP A 111 -8.89 10.58 -6.21
N GLY A 112 -9.99 10.65 -6.96
CA GLY A 112 -11.33 10.26 -6.48
C GLY A 112 -11.61 8.76 -6.43
N ARG A 113 -10.63 7.87 -6.65
CA ARG A 113 -10.89 6.41 -6.65
C ARG A 113 -11.19 5.89 -5.25
N HIS A 114 -11.86 4.75 -5.20
CA HIS A 114 -12.11 4.05 -3.94
C HIS A 114 -10.80 3.76 -3.21
N ASN A 115 -10.79 3.98 -1.90
CA ASN A 115 -9.63 3.89 -1.00
C ASN A 115 -8.43 4.83 -1.29
N SER A 116 -8.45 5.68 -2.34
CA SER A 116 -7.33 6.58 -2.62
C SER A 116 -7.01 7.51 -1.45
N ARG A 117 -8.05 8.07 -0.81
CA ARG A 117 -7.90 8.89 0.40
C ARG A 117 -7.31 8.10 1.57
N VAL A 118 -7.80 6.88 1.81
CA VAL A 118 -7.34 6.03 2.93
C VAL A 118 -5.85 5.72 2.77
N PHE A 119 -5.43 5.32 1.57
CA PHE A 119 -4.03 5.05 1.27
C PHE A 119 -3.14 6.29 1.41
N ALA A 120 -3.62 7.47 0.99
CA ALA A 120 -2.87 8.71 1.15
C ALA A 120 -2.71 9.11 2.63
N GLU A 121 -3.76 8.94 3.43
CA GLU A 121 -3.72 9.21 4.87
C GLU A 121 -2.80 8.23 5.62
N ASP A 122 -2.86 6.93 5.30
CA ASP A 122 -1.95 5.93 5.88
C ASP A 122 -0.49 6.23 5.53
N THR A 123 -0.22 6.55 4.26
CA THR A 123 1.09 6.99 3.80
C THR A 123 1.58 8.20 4.58
N ALA A 124 0.71 9.20 4.77
CA ALA A 124 1.08 10.42 5.48
C ALA A 124 1.42 10.15 6.95
N ARG A 125 0.66 9.28 7.63
CA ARG A 125 0.93 8.88 9.02
C ARG A 125 2.26 8.14 9.14
N ILE A 126 2.55 7.22 8.21
CA ILE A 126 3.80 6.44 8.21
C ILE A 126 5.00 7.35 7.95
N MET A 127 4.92 8.23 6.96
CA MET A 127 5.97 9.20 6.64
C MET A 127 6.27 10.12 7.83
N ALA A 128 5.23 10.70 8.44
CA ALA A 128 5.38 11.55 9.62
C ALA A 128 5.97 10.78 10.81
N GLY A 129 5.51 9.54 11.05
CA GLY A 129 6.03 8.66 12.09
C GLY A 129 7.50 8.28 11.90
N ALA A 130 7.97 8.22 10.64
CA ALA A 130 9.37 7.99 10.29
C ALA A 130 10.24 9.26 10.36
N GLY A 131 9.68 10.41 10.74
CA GLY A 131 10.40 11.68 10.83
C GLY A 131 10.56 12.41 9.49
N VAL A 132 9.78 12.05 8.46
CA VAL A 132 9.73 12.79 7.18
C VAL A 132 8.78 13.97 7.33
N ARG A 133 9.19 15.18 6.91
CA ARG A 133 8.29 16.35 6.87
C ARG A 133 7.19 16.10 5.83
N THR A 134 5.96 15.91 6.27
CA THR A 134 4.86 15.45 5.39
C THR A 134 3.81 16.53 5.17
N VAL A 135 3.40 16.70 3.91
CA VAL A 135 2.25 17.51 3.50
C VAL A 135 1.24 16.62 2.79
N LEU A 136 0.01 16.53 3.29
CA LEU A 136 -1.11 15.89 2.59
C LEU A 136 -1.94 16.96 1.89
N LEU A 137 -2.17 16.80 0.59
CA LEU A 137 -3.03 17.70 -0.18
C LEU A 137 -4.48 17.64 0.35
N PRO A 138 -5.20 18.78 0.38
CA PRO A 138 -6.40 18.92 1.20
C PRO A 138 -7.64 18.20 0.64
N ARG A 139 -7.60 17.75 -0.61
CA ARG A 139 -8.72 17.10 -1.31
C ARG A 139 -8.20 16.26 -2.48
N ALA A 140 -9.10 15.53 -3.12
CA ALA A 140 -8.79 14.86 -4.38
C ALA A 140 -8.42 15.92 -5.44
N LEU A 141 -7.23 15.77 -6.02
CA LEU A 141 -6.66 16.70 -6.99
C LEU A 141 -6.02 15.92 -8.13
N PRO A 142 -5.91 16.48 -9.35
CA PRO A 142 -5.32 15.77 -10.47
C PRO A 142 -3.79 15.71 -10.32
N THR A 143 -3.17 14.68 -10.91
CA THR A 143 -1.73 14.41 -10.86
C THR A 143 -0.83 15.64 -11.16
N PRO A 144 -1.15 16.52 -12.12
CA PRO A 144 -0.34 17.71 -12.38
C PRO A 144 -0.22 18.66 -11.19
N VAL A 145 -1.22 18.72 -10.30
CA VAL A 145 -1.15 19.54 -9.07
C VAL A 145 -0.13 18.97 -8.09
N LEU A 146 -0.04 17.64 -7.97
CA LEU A 146 1.01 17.02 -7.17
C LEU A 146 2.39 17.30 -7.77
N ALA A 147 2.57 17.09 -9.08
CA ALA A 147 3.84 17.33 -9.74
C ALA A 147 4.32 18.78 -9.60
N TYR A 148 3.38 19.73 -9.71
CA TYR A 148 3.63 21.14 -9.40
C TYR A 148 4.01 21.34 -7.92
N ALA A 149 3.27 20.75 -6.99
CA ALA A 149 3.52 20.89 -5.55
C ALA A 149 4.89 20.35 -5.12
N VAL A 150 5.38 19.27 -5.72
CA VAL A 150 6.73 18.74 -5.45
C VAL A 150 7.79 19.83 -5.70
N LYS A 151 7.70 20.48 -6.86
CA LYS A 151 8.61 21.57 -7.25
C LYS A 151 8.39 22.83 -6.41
N HIS A 152 7.14 23.25 -6.27
CA HIS A 152 6.77 24.51 -5.61
C HIS A 152 7.12 24.52 -4.11
N LEU A 153 6.95 23.38 -3.43
CA LEU A 153 7.24 23.24 -2.00
C LEU A 153 8.70 22.85 -1.72
N ALA A 154 9.51 22.64 -2.76
CA ALA A 154 10.88 22.14 -2.69
C ALA A 154 10.98 20.94 -1.72
N VAL A 155 10.13 19.94 -1.94
CA VAL A 155 10.13 18.70 -1.15
C VAL A 155 10.97 17.63 -1.83
N SER A 156 11.51 16.70 -1.04
CA SER A 156 12.34 15.60 -1.55
C SER A 156 11.55 14.59 -2.39
N ALA A 157 10.24 14.49 -2.19
CA ALA A 157 9.42 13.55 -2.94
C ALA A 157 7.94 13.92 -3.03
N GLY A 158 7.24 13.28 -3.96
CA GLY A 158 5.80 13.26 -4.09
C GLY A 158 5.25 11.83 -4.17
N VAL A 159 4.08 11.58 -3.57
CA VAL A 159 3.30 10.36 -3.81
C VAL A 159 1.92 10.73 -4.36
N MET A 160 1.56 10.16 -5.51
CA MET A 160 0.21 10.24 -6.05
C MET A 160 -0.49 8.89 -5.88
N VAL A 161 -1.55 8.85 -5.09
CA VAL A 161 -2.43 7.68 -5.04
C VAL A 161 -3.44 7.77 -6.19
N THR A 162 -3.19 6.98 -7.24
CA THR A 162 -4.01 6.94 -8.45
C THR A 162 -3.63 5.75 -9.35
N ALA A 163 -4.61 5.17 -10.02
CA ALA A 163 -4.38 4.29 -11.19
C ALA A 163 -4.64 5.00 -12.53
N SER A 164 -4.76 6.33 -12.55
CA SER A 164 -4.92 7.13 -13.78
C SER A 164 -6.12 6.71 -14.63
N HIS A 165 -5.91 6.08 -15.79
CA HIS A 165 -6.95 5.66 -16.73
C HIS A 165 -7.41 4.20 -16.54
N ASN A 166 -6.86 3.49 -15.55
CA ASN A 166 -7.21 2.10 -15.28
C ASN A 166 -8.68 1.92 -14.86
N PRO A 167 -9.20 0.68 -14.91
CA PRO A 167 -10.53 0.34 -14.40
C PRO A 167 -10.82 0.90 -13.00
N ALA A 168 -12.09 1.14 -12.67
CA ALA A 168 -12.49 1.75 -11.40
C ALA A 168 -12.06 0.95 -10.16
N ARG A 169 -11.94 -0.38 -10.29
CA ARG A 169 -11.45 -1.27 -9.23
C ARG A 169 -9.94 -1.24 -9.05
N ASP A 170 -9.18 -0.62 -9.95
CA ASP A 170 -7.74 -0.46 -9.79
C ASP A 170 -7.41 0.77 -8.96
N ASN A 171 -6.35 0.65 -8.16
CA ASN A 171 -5.69 1.79 -7.55
C ASN A 171 -4.17 1.71 -7.79
N GLY A 172 -3.43 2.73 -7.36
CA GLY A 172 -2.00 2.79 -7.57
C GLY A 172 -1.30 3.76 -6.63
N TYR A 173 0.02 3.66 -6.60
CA TYR A 173 0.90 4.41 -5.73
C TYR A 173 2.09 4.87 -6.58
N LYS A 174 2.02 6.09 -7.13
CA LYS A 174 3.05 6.65 -8.00
C LYS A 174 4.01 7.53 -7.21
N VAL A 175 5.30 7.45 -7.52
CA VAL A 175 6.34 8.22 -6.85
C VAL A 175 6.97 9.23 -7.79
N TYR A 176 7.20 10.42 -7.25
CA TYR A 176 7.94 11.51 -7.84
C TYR A 176 9.12 11.84 -6.91
N LEU A 177 10.29 12.13 -7.47
CA LEU A 177 11.45 12.54 -6.68
C LEU A 177 11.74 14.01 -6.97
N GLY A 178 11.95 14.77 -5.89
CA GLY A 178 12.31 16.18 -5.92
C GLY A 178 13.82 16.38 -5.88
N ASP A 179 14.26 17.51 -5.34
CA ASP A 179 15.67 17.86 -5.22
C ASP A 179 16.39 17.75 -6.59
N GLU A 180 17.43 16.92 -6.70
CA GLU A 180 18.19 16.67 -7.93
C GLU A 180 17.37 16.01 -9.05
N ASP A 181 16.27 15.34 -8.70
CA ASP A 181 15.37 14.67 -9.65
C ASP A 181 14.29 15.63 -10.22
N HIS A 182 14.31 16.91 -9.81
CA HIS A 182 13.47 17.97 -10.36
C HIS A 182 11.96 17.68 -10.42
N GLY A 183 11.43 16.91 -9.47
CA GLY A 183 10.00 16.57 -9.40
C GLY A 183 9.53 15.62 -10.48
N ALA A 184 10.44 14.89 -11.14
CA ALA A 184 10.11 13.91 -12.16
C ALA A 184 9.50 12.65 -11.55
N GLN A 185 8.68 11.94 -12.33
CA GLN A 185 8.30 10.58 -11.99
C GLN A 185 9.54 9.68 -12.05
N ILE A 186 9.61 8.72 -11.14
CA ILE A 186 10.76 7.81 -11.05
C ILE A 186 10.99 6.99 -12.32
N VAL A 187 12.27 6.80 -12.64
CA VAL A 187 12.79 5.88 -13.66
C VAL A 187 13.91 5.05 -13.03
N SER A 188 14.45 4.07 -13.74
CA SER A 188 15.64 3.36 -13.26
C SER A 188 16.87 4.28 -13.20
N PRO A 189 17.73 4.14 -12.17
CA PRO A 189 17.75 3.08 -11.15
C PRO A 189 16.86 3.32 -9.91
N ALA A 190 16.28 4.52 -9.75
CA ALA A 190 15.58 4.90 -8.52
C ALA A 190 14.40 3.97 -8.16
N ASP A 191 13.68 3.45 -9.16
CA ASP A 191 12.61 2.48 -8.94
C ASP A 191 13.09 1.18 -8.28
N ARG A 192 14.26 0.67 -8.70
CA ARG A 192 14.90 -0.53 -8.16
C ARG A 192 15.41 -0.29 -6.75
N ASP A 193 16.01 0.87 -6.50
CA ASP A 193 16.50 1.23 -5.17
C ASP A 193 15.34 1.32 -4.19
N ILE A 194 14.27 2.03 -4.54
CA ILE A 194 13.06 2.11 -3.72
C ILE A 194 12.47 0.72 -3.48
N ALA A 195 12.38 -0.12 -4.52
CA ALA A 195 11.89 -1.49 -4.38
C ALA A 195 12.73 -2.32 -3.39
N ALA A 196 14.05 -2.15 -3.37
CA ALA A 196 14.93 -2.82 -2.41
C ALA A 196 14.67 -2.38 -0.96
N PHE A 197 14.46 -1.09 -0.72
CA PHE A 197 14.06 -0.59 0.60
C PHE A 197 12.69 -1.11 1.03
N ILE A 198 11.70 -1.18 0.12
CA ILE A 198 10.39 -1.78 0.38
C ILE A 198 10.52 -3.25 0.77
N HIS A 199 11.40 -4.00 0.10
CA HIS A 199 11.65 -5.40 0.43
C HIS A 199 12.24 -5.54 1.85
N LYS A 200 13.24 -4.71 2.19
CA LYS A 200 13.89 -4.70 3.51
C LYS A 200 12.93 -4.33 4.64
N ALA A 201 12.14 -3.27 4.48
CA ALA A 201 11.18 -2.83 5.50
C ALA A 201 10.14 -3.93 5.82
N ARG A 202 9.79 -4.75 4.83
CA ARG A 202 8.87 -5.89 4.98
C ARG A 202 9.41 -7.00 5.86
N ALA A 203 10.70 -7.30 5.75
CA ALA A 203 11.35 -8.31 6.60
C ALA A 203 11.42 -7.87 8.07
N SER A 204 11.09 -6.61 8.36
CA SER A 204 11.32 -5.95 9.64
C SER A 204 10.07 -5.78 10.52
N ALA A 205 8.87 -6.25 10.14
CA ALA A 205 7.64 -5.97 10.90
C ALA A 205 6.69 -7.17 11.16
N PRO A 206 5.94 -7.17 12.29
CA PRO A 206 5.75 -6.06 13.24
C PRO A 206 6.21 -6.32 14.69
N CYS A 207 6.82 -5.29 15.28
CA CYS A 207 6.91 -5.12 16.74
C CYS A 207 5.49 -4.94 17.32
N SER A 208 5.10 -5.82 18.23
CA SER A 208 3.77 -5.90 18.87
C SER A 208 3.41 -4.70 19.75
N SER A 209 4.33 -3.76 19.99
CA SER A 209 4.11 -2.58 20.83
C SER A 209 3.69 -1.32 20.08
N CYS A 210 3.76 -1.32 18.74
CA CYS A 210 3.25 -0.22 17.91
C CYS A 210 1.72 -0.28 17.79
N ARG A 211 1.01 -0.13 18.91
CA ARG A 211 -0.39 0.32 18.89
C ARG A 211 -0.38 1.71 18.25
N TRP A 212 -0.86 1.78 17.01
CA TRP A 212 -1.17 3.04 16.33
C TRP A 212 -2.15 3.82 17.21
N ARG A 213 -1.64 4.74 18.05
CA ARG A 213 -2.48 5.65 18.82
C ARG A 213 -3.04 6.66 17.84
N THR A 214 -4.33 6.54 17.55
CA THR A 214 -5.13 7.62 17.00
C THR A 214 -5.24 8.72 18.05
N THR A 215 -4.30 9.67 18.07
CA THR A 215 -4.52 10.94 18.76
C THR A 215 -5.56 11.74 17.97
N THR A 216 -6.83 11.58 18.31
CA THR A 216 -7.88 12.56 17.99
C THR A 216 -7.55 13.83 18.76
N ARG A 217 -6.90 14.78 18.09
CA ARG A 217 -6.68 16.12 18.63
C ARG A 217 -8.02 16.85 18.56
N SER A 218 -8.72 16.98 19.68
CA SER A 218 -9.89 17.84 19.81
C SER A 218 -9.48 19.28 19.51
N ARG A 219 -10.18 19.92 18.57
CA ARG A 219 -10.04 21.36 18.32
C ARG A 219 -10.62 22.12 19.52
N PRO A 220 -9.93 23.13 20.07
CA PRO A 220 -10.57 24.04 21.02
C PRO A 220 -11.60 24.87 20.25
N ARG A 221 -12.83 24.90 20.77
CA ARG A 221 -13.87 25.82 20.30
C ARG A 221 -13.38 27.24 20.54
N ARG A 222 -13.41 28.07 19.51
CA ARG A 222 -13.44 29.53 19.63
C ARG A 222 -14.89 29.98 19.55
#